data_AF-A0A1W9K3M4-F1
#
_entry.id   AF-A0A1W9K3M4-F1
#
_cell.length_a   1.000
_cell.length_b   1.000
_cell.length_c   1.000
_cell.angle_alpha   90.00
_cell.angle_beta   90.00
_cell.angle_gamma   90.00
#
_symmetry.space_group_name_H-M   'P 1'
#
loop_
_entity.id
_entity.type
_entity.pdbx_description
1 polymer ?
#
loop_
_entity_poly.entity_id
_entity_poly.type
_entity_poly.pdbx_seq_one_letter_code
_entity_poly.pdbx_strand_id
1 'polypeptide(L)'
;MNTSDSKRSRVFIKKDFQGRFILGAFALILLAGLCSALLIYWMTGGDLQAQSQSAHANIVNAAERLGISILIGNLVAILVAGGIAVSTVLYASHKIAGPLYRFETLCQEVGDGKLDTVTHLREHDQLQDLALSFSNMVAKLRSRRDHRARLLAELNRQLGLYALNNGDALSETQHHAVASMAALVTDLEKLEK
;
A
#
# COMPACT_ATOMS: atom_id res chain seq x y z
N MET A 1 30.44 -26.08 6.50
CA MET A 1 29.19 -25.56 7.11
C MET A 1 28.17 -25.39 6.00
N ASN A 2 27.14 -26.22 5.99
CA ASN A 2 26.07 -26.22 4.99
C ASN A 2 25.22 -24.96 5.12
N THR A 3 25.08 -24.19 4.03
CA THR A 3 24.06 -23.15 3.91
C THR A 3 22.76 -23.82 3.49
N SER A 4 21.92 -24.17 4.46
CA SER A 4 20.58 -24.68 4.21
C SER A 4 19.69 -23.60 3.58
N ASP A 5 19.02 -24.03 2.50
CA ASP A 5 17.85 -23.47 1.84
C ASP A 5 17.07 -22.38 2.59
N SER A 6 16.95 -21.21 1.97
CA SER A 6 15.87 -20.27 2.28
C SER A 6 14.91 -20.17 1.10
N LYS A 7 14.13 -21.23 0.87
CA LYS A 7 12.96 -21.19 -0.02
C LYS A 7 11.86 -20.35 0.66
N ARG A 8 11.93 -19.02 0.55
CA ARG A 8 10.87 -18.11 1.00
C ARG A 8 9.65 -18.19 0.07
N SER A 9 8.88 -19.28 0.15
CA SER A 9 7.61 -19.42 -0.58
C SER A 9 6.44 -18.92 0.26
N ARG A 10 6.33 -17.59 0.42
CA ARG A 10 5.04 -16.96 0.72
C ARG A 10 4.70 -15.99 -0.41
N VAL A 11 4.10 -16.52 -1.47
CA VAL A 11 3.68 -15.75 -2.66
C VAL A 11 2.49 -14.81 -2.33
N PHE A 12 1.72 -15.12 -1.28
CA PHE A 12 0.57 -14.33 -0.86
C PHE A 12 0.90 -13.53 0.41
N ILE A 13 1.13 -12.22 0.24
CA ILE A 13 1.46 -11.30 1.34
C ILE A 13 0.20 -10.61 1.91
N LYS A 14 -0.94 -10.60 1.17
CA LYS A 14 -2.25 -10.14 1.65
C LYS A 14 -3.40 -10.86 0.93
N LYS A 15 -3.91 -11.94 1.54
CA LYS A 15 -4.89 -12.86 0.92
C LYS A 15 -6.21 -12.19 0.55
N ASP A 16 -6.65 -11.20 1.31
CA ASP A 16 -7.96 -10.56 1.09
C ASP A 16 -7.96 -9.63 -0.13
N PHE A 17 -6.87 -8.87 -0.33
CA PHE A 17 -6.72 -8.00 -1.50
C PHE A 17 -6.47 -8.82 -2.78
N GLN A 18 -5.50 -9.73 -2.71
CA GLN A 18 -5.15 -10.59 -3.85
C GLN A 18 -6.32 -11.50 -4.23
N GLY A 19 -7.04 -12.06 -3.25
CA GLY A 19 -8.21 -12.90 -3.48
C GLY A 19 -9.35 -12.16 -4.17
N ARG A 20 -9.71 -10.95 -3.72
CA ARG A 20 -10.76 -10.14 -4.37
C ARG A 20 -10.40 -9.74 -5.79
N PHE A 21 -9.14 -9.38 -6.03
CA PHE A 21 -8.67 -9.02 -7.37
C PHE A 21 -8.65 -10.23 -8.32
N ILE A 22 -8.10 -11.36 -7.86
CA ILE A 22 -8.03 -12.61 -8.66
C ILE A 22 -9.44 -13.14 -8.93
N LEU A 23 -10.31 -13.18 -7.92
CA LEU A 23 -11.69 -13.65 -8.10
C LEU A 23 -12.48 -12.74 -9.03
N GLY A 24 -12.30 -11.42 -8.93
CA GLY A 24 -12.89 -10.44 -9.85
C GLY A 24 -12.40 -10.62 -11.29
N ALA A 25 -11.10 -10.77 -11.50
CA ALA A 25 -10.52 -11.01 -12.81
C ALA A 25 -10.97 -12.35 -13.39
N PHE A 26 -11.03 -13.41 -12.58
CA PHE A 26 -11.53 -14.72 -12.99
C PHE A 26 -13.01 -14.68 -13.37
N ALA A 27 -13.85 -14.04 -12.54
CA ALA A 27 -15.27 -13.85 -12.84
C ALA A 27 -15.49 -13.06 -14.14
N LEU A 28 -14.67 -12.03 -14.38
CA LEU A 28 -14.68 -11.25 -15.61
C LEU A 28 -14.32 -12.08 -16.84
N ILE A 29 -13.29 -12.93 -16.75
CA ILE A 29 -12.91 -13.85 -17.84
C ILE A 29 -14.04 -14.84 -18.11
N LEU A 30 -14.64 -15.42 -17.07
CA LEU A 30 -15.78 -16.33 -17.23
C LEU A 30 -16.98 -15.63 -17.86
N LEU A 31 -17.30 -14.41 -17.42
CA LEU A 31 -18.45 -13.66 -17.91
C LEU A 31 -18.26 -13.20 -19.35
N ALA A 32 -17.04 -12.81 -19.73
CA ALA A 32 -16.68 -12.51 -21.11
C ALA A 32 -16.79 -13.74 -22.02
N GLY A 33 -16.31 -14.89 -21.55
CA GLY A 33 -16.45 -16.17 -22.27
C GLY A 33 -17.91 -16.58 -22.45
N LEU A 34 -18.73 -16.48 -21.39
CA LEU A 34 -20.17 -16.72 -21.44
C LEU A 34 -20.87 -15.78 -22.41
N CYS A 35 -20.55 -14.48 -22.39
CA CYS A 35 -21.11 -13.51 -23.33
C CYS A 35 -20.73 -13.86 -24.78
N SER A 36 -19.46 -14.21 -25.03
CA SER A 36 -19.00 -14.65 -26.36
C SER A 36 -19.79 -15.87 -26.84
N ALA A 37 -19.91 -16.89 -25.99
CA ALA A 37 -20.63 -18.12 -26.30
C ALA A 37 -22.13 -17.88 -26.59
N LEU A 38 -22.79 -17.04 -25.78
CA LEU A 38 -24.20 -16.67 -25.98
C LEU A 38 -24.41 -15.90 -27.28
N LEU A 39 -23.51 -14.97 -27.61
CA LEU A 39 -23.59 -14.18 -28.84
C LEU A 39 -23.41 -15.08 -30.07
N ILE A 40 -22.44 -16.00 -30.03
CA ILE A 40 -22.23 -17.01 -31.07
C ILE A 40 -23.48 -17.91 -31.21
N TYR A 41 -24.05 -18.38 -30.11
CA TYR A 41 -25.26 -19.20 -30.12
C TYR A 41 -26.45 -18.45 -30.73
N TRP A 42 -26.69 -17.20 -30.34
CA TRP A 42 -27.79 -16.40 -30.87
C TRP A 42 -27.64 -16.13 -32.37
N MET A 43 -26.43 -15.75 -32.80
CA MET A 43 -26.12 -15.46 -34.20
C MET A 43 -26.21 -16.71 -35.08
N THR A 44 -25.68 -17.84 -34.61
CA THR A 44 -25.71 -19.12 -35.34
C THR A 44 -27.09 -19.79 -35.30
N GLY A 45 -27.81 -19.66 -34.18
CA GLY A 45 -29.13 -20.26 -33.97
C GLY A 45 -30.20 -19.68 -34.89
N GLY A 46 -30.13 -18.38 -35.20
CA GLY A 46 -31.01 -17.75 -36.19
C GLY A 46 -30.82 -18.32 -37.61
N ASP A 47 -29.57 -18.62 -37.97
CA ASP A 47 -29.22 -19.11 -39.31
C ASP A 47 -29.53 -20.61 -39.49
N LEU A 48 -29.31 -21.44 -38.46
CA LEU A 48 -29.61 -22.88 -38.51
C LEU A 48 -31.11 -23.16 -38.73
N GLN A 49 -31.98 -22.32 -38.16
CA GLN A 49 -33.43 -22.47 -38.31
C GLN A 49 -33.90 -22.08 -39.72
N ALA A 50 -33.28 -21.06 -40.32
CA ALA A 50 -33.54 -20.61 -41.69
C ALA A 50 -33.02 -21.60 -42.76
N GLN A 51 -31.90 -22.30 -42.50
CA GLN A 51 -31.30 -23.23 -43.46
C GLN A 51 -31.98 -24.62 -43.48
N SER A 52 -32.73 -24.98 -42.43
CA SER A 52 -33.47 -26.25 -42.36
C SER A 52 -34.55 -26.44 -43.45
N GLN A 53 -34.93 -25.37 -44.15
CA GLN A 53 -35.92 -25.40 -45.24
C GLN A 53 -35.31 -25.51 -46.65
N SER A 54 -33.98 -25.40 -46.82
CA SER A 54 -33.33 -25.39 -48.15
C SER A 54 -32.19 -26.41 -48.20
N ALA A 55 -32.54 -27.68 -48.39
CA ALA A 55 -31.71 -28.83 -48.10
C ALA A 55 -30.40 -29.02 -48.91
N HIS A 56 -29.97 -28.17 -49.84
CA HIS A 56 -28.79 -28.50 -50.68
C HIS A 56 -27.86 -27.35 -51.11
N ALA A 57 -27.82 -26.20 -50.43
CA ALA A 57 -26.90 -25.12 -50.81
C ALA A 57 -25.85 -24.78 -49.73
N ASN A 58 -24.60 -25.17 -50.03
CA ASN A 58 -23.34 -24.56 -49.60
C ASN A 58 -22.86 -24.76 -48.15
N ILE A 59 -22.27 -25.93 -47.90
CA ILE A 59 -21.41 -26.23 -46.73
C ILE A 59 -20.24 -25.24 -46.63
N VAL A 60 -19.70 -24.76 -47.75
CA VAL A 60 -18.60 -23.78 -47.79
C VAL A 60 -19.03 -22.41 -47.25
N ASN A 61 -20.23 -21.94 -47.63
CA ASN A 61 -20.76 -20.67 -47.14
C ASN A 61 -21.11 -20.73 -45.64
N ALA A 62 -21.43 -21.91 -45.12
CA ALA A 62 -21.67 -22.11 -43.70
C ALA A 62 -20.37 -21.97 -42.88
N ALA A 63 -19.26 -22.55 -43.35
CA ALA A 63 -17.97 -22.46 -42.66
C ALA A 63 -17.42 -21.02 -42.62
N GLU A 64 -17.51 -20.28 -43.74
CA GLU A 64 -17.09 -18.87 -43.77
C GLU A 64 -17.96 -17.96 -42.88
N ARG A 65 -19.29 -18.16 -42.89
CA ARG A 65 -20.21 -17.41 -42.03
C ARG A 65 -20.02 -17.72 -40.54
N LEU A 66 -19.79 -18.98 -40.19
CA LEU A 66 -19.44 -19.37 -38.82
C LEU A 66 -18.12 -18.73 -38.38
N GLY A 67 -17.10 -18.72 -39.25
CA GLY A 67 -15.82 -18.08 -38.98
C GLY A 67 -15.96 -16.57 -38.69
N ILE A 68 -16.74 -15.85 -39.50
CA ILE A 68 -17.00 -14.42 -39.31
C ILE A 68 -17.78 -14.17 -38.00
N SER A 69 -18.77 -15.01 -37.68
CA SER A 69 -19.55 -14.93 -36.44
C SER A 69 -18.68 -15.12 -35.20
N ILE A 70 -17.79 -16.12 -35.23
CA ILE A 70 -16.83 -16.39 -34.15
C ILE A 70 -15.84 -15.24 -34.00
N LEU A 71 -15.35 -14.69 -35.12
CA LEU A 71 -14.42 -13.56 -35.11
C LEU A 71 -15.05 -12.32 -34.46
N ILE A 72 -16.28 -11.97 -34.87
CA ILE A 72 -17.01 -10.82 -34.33
C ILE A 72 -17.35 -11.04 -32.85
N GLY A 73 -17.87 -12.21 -32.50
CA GLY A 73 -18.21 -12.55 -31.11
C GLY A 73 -17.00 -12.44 -30.17
N ASN A 74 -15.85 -12.97 -30.58
CA ASN A 74 -14.62 -12.86 -29.80
C ASN A 74 -14.07 -11.44 -29.75
N LEU A 75 -14.13 -10.67 -30.84
CA LEU A 75 -13.71 -9.26 -30.82
C LEU A 75 -14.55 -8.43 -29.84
N VAL A 76 -15.87 -8.60 -29.86
CA VAL A 76 -16.77 -7.93 -28.91
C VAL A 76 -16.46 -8.35 -27.48
N ALA A 77 -16.29 -9.65 -27.24
CA ALA A 77 -15.96 -10.16 -25.92
C ALA A 77 -14.62 -9.61 -25.39
N ILE A 78 -13.58 -9.55 -26.24
CA ILE A 78 -12.28 -8.98 -25.89
C ILE A 78 -12.40 -7.50 -25.56
N LEU A 79 -13.13 -6.72 -26.35
CA LEU A 79 -13.31 -5.28 -26.10
C LEU A 79 -14.05 -5.02 -24.79
N VAL A 80 -15.11 -5.77 -24.52
CA VAL A 80 -15.88 -5.64 -23.27
C VAL A 80 -15.05 -6.08 -22.07
N ALA A 81 -14.44 -7.27 -22.13
CA ALA A 81 -13.61 -7.80 -21.05
C ALA A 81 -12.39 -6.90 -20.79
N GLY A 82 -11.71 -6.49 -21.85
CA GLY A 82 -10.57 -5.59 -21.81
C GLY A 82 -10.95 -4.24 -21.21
N GLY A 83 -12.08 -3.66 -21.62
CA GLY A 83 -12.58 -2.41 -21.06
C GLY A 83 -12.86 -2.51 -19.56
N ILE A 84 -13.52 -3.57 -19.11
CA ILE A 84 -13.79 -3.77 -17.67
C ILE A 84 -12.48 -4.04 -16.90
N ALA A 85 -11.55 -4.80 -17.47
CA ALA A 85 -10.25 -5.08 -16.86
C ALA A 85 -9.43 -3.80 -16.69
N VAL A 86 -9.30 -2.98 -17.74
CA VAL A 86 -8.63 -1.68 -17.69
C VAL A 86 -9.28 -0.77 -16.66
N SER A 87 -10.61 -0.67 -16.66
CA SER A 87 -11.36 0.15 -15.70
C SER A 87 -11.11 -0.29 -14.26
N THR A 88 -11.07 -1.60 -14.01
CA THR A 88 -10.79 -2.17 -12.68
C THR A 88 -9.38 -1.83 -12.21
N VAL A 89 -8.38 -1.98 -13.10
CA VAL A 89 -6.98 -1.65 -12.79
C VAL A 89 -6.81 -0.16 -12.51
N LEU A 90 -7.41 0.72 -13.32
CA LEU A 90 -7.36 2.16 -13.12
C LEU A 90 -8.01 2.57 -11.79
N TYR A 91 -9.19 2.01 -11.48
CA TYR A 91 -9.87 2.27 -10.21
C TYR A 91 -9.04 1.80 -9.00
N ALA A 92 -8.45 0.60 -9.08
CA ALA A 92 -7.56 0.10 -8.04
C ALA A 92 -6.31 0.96 -7.88
N SER A 93 -5.72 1.41 -9.00
CA SER A 93 -4.56 2.30 -9.02
C SER A 93 -4.83 3.61 -8.29
N HIS A 94 -5.98 4.25 -8.54
CA HIS A 94 -6.37 5.48 -7.85
C HIS A 94 -6.50 5.30 -6.33
N LYS A 95 -7.02 4.16 -5.87
CA LYS A 95 -7.14 3.85 -4.44
C LYS A 95 -5.80 3.55 -3.75
N ILE A 96 -4.72 3.35 -4.50
CA ILE A 96 -3.38 3.11 -3.97
C ILE A 96 -2.52 4.37 -4.09
N ALA A 97 -2.54 5.05 -5.24
CA ALA A 97 -1.69 6.19 -5.53
C ALA A 97 -1.91 7.37 -4.56
N GLY A 98 -3.16 7.71 -4.26
CA GLY A 98 -3.47 8.81 -3.34
C GLY A 98 -2.93 8.57 -1.92
N PRO A 99 -3.25 7.43 -1.29
CA PRO A 99 -2.72 7.08 0.03
C PRO A 99 -1.19 6.94 0.05
N LEU A 100 -0.58 6.47 -1.05
CA LEU A 100 0.87 6.34 -1.17
C LEU A 100 1.57 7.70 -1.20
N TYR A 101 1.05 8.66 -1.96
CA TYR A 101 1.57 10.02 -1.98
C TYR A 101 1.51 10.67 -0.59
N ARG A 102 0.38 10.54 0.11
CA ARG A 102 0.26 11.03 1.49
C ARG A 102 1.27 10.35 2.43
N PHE A 103 1.53 9.07 2.23
CA PHE A 103 2.51 8.32 3.03
C PHE A 103 3.94 8.81 2.79
N GLU A 104 4.28 9.19 1.57
CA GLU A 104 5.57 9.82 1.25
C GLU A 104 5.75 11.14 2.02
N THR A 105 4.72 12.00 2.03
CA THR A 105 4.73 13.25 2.81
C THR A 105 4.89 12.97 4.30
N LEU A 106 4.17 11.99 4.85
CA LEU A 106 4.30 11.60 6.26
C LEU A 106 5.71 11.09 6.59
N CYS A 107 6.33 10.32 5.69
CA CYS A 107 7.72 9.87 5.85
C CYS A 107 8.69 11.05 5.89
N GLN A 108 8.51 12.06 5.02
CA GLN A 108 9.32 13.28 5.03
C GLN A 108 9.13 14.06 6.33
N GLU A 109 7.90 14.28 6.77
CA GLU A 109 7.60 14.96 8.04
C GLU A 109 8.26 14.26 9.24
N VAL A 110 8.17 12.93 9.31
CA VAL A 110 8.81 12.14 10.37
C VAL A 110 10.34 12.18 10.25
N GLY A 111 10.86 12.20 9.02
CA GLY A 111 12.30 12.39 8.74
C GLY A 111 12.82 13.75 9.20
N ASP A 112 11.99 14.79 9.12
CA ASP A 112 12.25 16.14 9.63
C ASP A 112 12.06 16.25 11.15
N GLY A 113 11.76 15.16 11.85
CA GLY A 113 11.58 15.14 13.31
C GLY A 113 10.16 15.50 13.79
N LYS A 114 9.19 15.70 12.88
CA LYS A 114 7.79 16.02 13.24
C LYS A 114 7.04 14.76 13.68
N LEU A 115 7.30 14.32 14.91
CA LEU A 115 6.72 13.09 15.45
C LEU A 115 5.29 13.26 15.94
N ASP A 116 4.79 14.48 16.05
CA ASP A 116 3.43 14.81 16.54
C ASP A 116 2.38 14.91 15.41
N THR A 117 2.75 14.53 14.19
CA THR A 117 1.85 14.52 13.02
C THR A 117 0.79 13.42 13.10
N VAL A 118 -0.27 13.60 12.31
CA VAL A 118 -1.40 12.67 12.20
C VAL A 118 -1.06 11.53 11.23
N THR A 119 -0.80 10.34 11.75
CA THR A 119 -0.26 9.20 10.99
C THR A 119 -1.32 8.24 10.39
N HIS A 120 -2.60 8.59 10.42
CA HIS A 120 -3.68 7.69 9.94
C HIS A 120 -4.09 7.98 8.49
N LEU A 121 -4.36 6.92 7.74
CA LEU A 121 -4.98 6.96 6.41
C LEU A 121 -6.52 6.95 6.52
N ARG A 122 -7.23 7.24 5.43
CA ARG A 122 -8.70 7.22 5.42
C ARG A 122 -9.20 5.79 5.55
N GLU A 123 -10.36 5.61 6.18
CA GLU A 123 -10.92 4.29 6.54
C GLU A 123 -10.93 3.27 5.38
N HIS A 124 -11.23 3.74 4.16
CA HIS A 124 -11.37 2.91 2.96
C HIS A 124 -10.13 2.85 2.05
N ASP A 125 -8.97 3.31 2.52
CA ASP A 125 -7.72 3.23 1.78
C ASP A 125 -7.15 1.80 1.79
N GLN A 126 -6.43 1.41 0.73
CA GLN A 126 -5.88 0.05 0.58
C GLN A 126 -4.66 -0.22 1.49
N LEU A 127 -4.05 0.82 2.05
CA LEU A 127 -2.76 0.77 2.75
C LEU A 127 -2.88 0.81 4.28
N GLN A 128 -4.02 0.40 4.84
CA GLN A 128 -4.30 0.53 6.29
C GLN A 128 -3.31 -0.22 7.17
N ASP A 129 -2.93 -1.46 6.85
CA ASP A 129 -1.94 -2.19 7.66
C ASP A 129 -0.56 -1.50 7.66
N LEU A 130 -0.22 -0.84 6.53
CA LEU A 130 1.01 -0.07 6.42
C LEU A 130 0.91 1.19 7.29
N ALA A 131 -0.22 1.91 7.24
CA ALA A 131 -0.48 3.06 8.11
C ALA A 131 -0.47 2.70 9.60
N LEU A 132 -1.02 1.55 9.98
CA LEU A 132 -0.98 1.06 11.35
C LEU A 132 0.46 0.76 11.79
N SER A 133 1.21 0.04 10.96
CA SER A 133 2.63 -0.27 11.23
C SER A 133 3.48 0.99 11.34
N PHE A 134 3.23 1.97 10.48
CA PHE A 134 3.87 3.29 10.50
C PHE A 134 3.52 4.09 11.74
N SER A 135 2.23 4.16 12.09
CA SER A 135 1.77 4.83 13.31
C SER A 135 2.44 4.24 14.55
N ASN A 136 2.57 2.91 14.62
CA ASN A 136 3.29 2.24 15.70
C ASN A 136 4.77 2.58 15.73
N MET A 137 5.42 2.72 14.57
CA MET A 137 6.81 3.17 14.47
C MET A 137 6.97 4.61 14.98
N VAL A 138 6.14 5.54 14.50
CA VAL A 138 6.17 6.96 14.90
C VAL A 138 5.90 7.10 16.39
N ALA A 139 4.93 6.36 16.93
CA ALA A 139 4.66 6.33 18.37
C ALA A 139 5.88 5.88 19.20
N LYS A 140 6.62 4.86 18.73
CA LYS A 140 7.87 4.42 19.37
C LYS A 140 8.98 5.47 19.27
N LEU A 141 9.09 6.17 18.14
CA LEU A 141 10.05 7.28 18.00
C LEU A 141 9.71 8.42 18.96
N ARG A 142 8.43 8.81 19.04
CA ARG A 142 7.94 9.86 19.95
C ARG A 142 8.23 9.51 21.39
N SER A 143 7.90 8.27 21.80
CA SER A 143 8.19 7.76 23.14
C SER A 143 9.68 7.83 23.50
N ARG A 144 10.58 7.53 22.55
CA ARG A 144 12.03 7.64 22.74
C ARG A 144 12.49 9.09 22.87
N ARG A 145 11.98 10.01 22.04
CA ARG A 145 12.25 11.46 22.15
C ARG A 145 11.81 11.96 23.53
N ASP A 146 10.57 11.70 23.91
CA ASP A 146 10.03 12.19 25.18
C ASP A 146 10.77 11.59 26.40
N HIS A 147 11.28 10.36 26.29
CA HIS A 147 12.10 9.76 27.33
C HIS A 147 13.45 10.46 27.47
N ARG A 148 14.13 10.79 26.37
CA ARG A 148 15.39 11.54 26.39
C ARG A 148 15.20 12.94 26.94
N ALA A 149 14.15 13.64 26.53
CA ALA A 149 13.82 14.96 27.06
C ALA A 149 13.62 14.94 28.59
N ARG A 150 12.96 13.89 29.13
CA ARG A 150 12.84 13.71 30.58
C ARG A 150 14.17 13.46 31.27
N LEU A 151 15.07 12.68 30.66
CA LEU A 151 16.41 12.43 31.22
C LEU A 151 17.27 13.70 31.24
N LEU A 152 17.21 14.51 30.18
CA LEU A 152 17.91 15.80 30.10
C LEU A 152 17.40 16.76 31.18
N ALA A 153 16.08 16.87 31.33
CA ALA A 153 15.47 17.72 32.35
C ALA A 153 15.86 17.29 33.78
N GLU A 154 15.88 15.98 34.05
CA GLU A 154 16.31 15.45 35.35
C GLU A 154 17.81 15.68 35.60
N LEU A 155 18.65 15.51 34.58
CA LEU A 155 20.09 15.79 34.68
C LEU A 155 20.34 17.27 34.98
N ASN A 156 19.64 18.18 34.28
CA ASN A 156 19.74 19.62 34.53
C ASN A 156 19.32 19.97 35.96
N ARG A 157 18.24 19.37 36.45
CA ARG A 157 17.77 19.53 37.84
C ARG A 157 18.82 19.06 38.84
N GLN A 158 19.44 17.91 38.62
CA GLN A 158 20.48 17.37 39.50
C GLN A 158 21.74 18.24 39.54
N LEU A 159 22.19 18.74 38.38
CA LEU A 159 23.31 19.66 38.28
C LEU A 159 23.04 20.97 39.06
N GLY A 160 21.83 21.52 38.93
CA GLY A 160 21.41 22.70 39.68
C GLY A 160 21.41 22.48 41.19
N LEU A 161 20.88 21.34 41.66
CA LEU A 161 20.91 20.97 43.07
C LEU A 161 22.33 20.78 43.61
N TYR A 162 23.21 20.14 42.83
CA TYR A 162 24.60 19.94 43.21
C TYR A 162 25.36 21.26 43.35
N ALA A 163 25.16 22.20 42.42
CA ALA A 163 25.73 23.53 42.48
C ALA A 163 25.24 24.34 43.70
N LEU A 164 23.95 24.24 44.03
CA LEU A 164 23.37 24.91 45.20
C LEU A 164 23.90 24.34 46.53
N ASN A 165 24.04 23.01 46.63
CA ASN A 165 24.37 22.36 47.89
C ASN A 165 25.89 22.34 48.21
N ASN A 166 26.75 22.48 47.21
CA ASN A 166 28.21 22.42 47.36
C ASN A 166 28.93 23.69 46.91
N GLY A 167 28.20 24.79 46.67
CA GLY A 167 28.74 26.01 46.06
C GLY A 167 30.04 26.55 46.68
N ASP A 168 30.13 26.53 48.01
CA ASP A 168 31.30 27.02 48.75
C ASP A 168 32.41 25.97 48.92
N ALA A 169 32.12 24.70 48.64
CA ALA A 169 33.03 23.56 48.84
C ALA A 169 33.65 23.01 47.53
N LEU A 170 33.18 23.47 46.38
CA LEU A 170 33.64 23.04 45.06
C LEU A 170 34.93 23.78 44.67
N SER A 171 35.90 23.06 44.10
CA SER A 171 37.07 23.70 43.47
C SER A 171 36.65 24.48 42.22
N GLU A 172 37.42 25.50 41.81
CA GLU A 172 37.16 26.25 40.56
C GLU A 172 36.99 25.32 39.34
N THR A 173 37.78 24.25 39.28
CA THR A 173 37.69 23.24 38.21
C THR A 173 36.37 22.47 38.21
N GLN A 174 35.81 22.17 39.39
CA GLN A 174 34.53 21.48 39.51
C GLN A 174 33.37 22.40 39.15
N HIS A 175 33.42 23.67 39.57
CA HIS A 175 32.46 24.70 39.18
C HIS A 175 32.39 24.85 37.66
N HIS A 176 33.54 24.97 37.01
CA HIS A 176 33.61 25.09 35.56
C HIS A 176 33.08 23.82 34.85
N ALA A 177 33.34 22.63 35.39
CA ALA A 177 32.83 21.38 34.86
C ALA A 177 31.29 21.29 34.94
N VAL A 178 30.71 21.63 36.09
CA VAL A 178 29.25 21.62 36.30
C VAL A 178 28.56 22.66 35.39
N ALA A 179 29.12 23.86 35.28
CA ALA A 179 28.61 24.89 34.38
C ALA A 179 28.67 24.46 32.90
N SER A 180 29.77 23.84 32.47
CA SER A 180 29.92 23.28 31.12
C SER A 180 28.90 22.17 30.84
N MET A 181 28.69 21.25 31.78
CA MET A 181 27.68 20.19 31.65
C MET A 181 26.26 20.75 31.56
N ALA A 182 25.92 21.76 32.34
CA ALA A 182 24.61 22.42 32.28
C ALA A 182 24.38 23.12 30.93
N ALA A 183 25.41 23.77 30.37
CA ALA A 183 25.36 24.37 29.04
C ALA A 183 25.12 23.31 27.95
N LEU A 184 25.87 22.19 27.98
CA LEU A 184 25.69 21.08 27.03
C LEU A 184 24.29 20.46 27.11
N VAL A 185 23.75 20.27 28.31
CA VAL A 185 22.37 19.75 28.49
C VAL A 185 21.35 20.72 27.91
N THR A 186 21.53 22.02 28.12
CA THR A 186 20.64 23.06 27.58
C THR A 186 20.66 23.07 26.04
N ASP A 187 21.82 22.85 25.43
CA ASP A 187 21.93 22.77 23.97
C ASP A 187 21.32 21.47 23.42
N LEU A 188 21.46 20.34 24.12
CA LEU A 188 20.77 19.10 23.76
C LEU A 188 19.24 19.24 23.86
N GLU A 189 18.72 19.93 24.88
CA GLU A 189 17.26 20.20 24.99
C GLU A 189 16.72 21.03 23.82
N LYS A 190 17.53 21.93 23.23
CA LYS A 190 17.15 22.70 22.04
C LYS A 190 17.09 21.84 20.78
N LEU A 191 17.91 20.79 20.68
CA LEU A 191 17.95 19.88 19.54
C LEU A 191 16.80 18.88 19.52
N GLU A 192 16.16 18.62 20.67
CA GLU A 192 15.00 17.71 20.77
C GLU A 192 13.64 18.42 20.57
N LYS A 193 13.63 19.76 20.46
CA LYS A 193 12.45 20.59 20.17
C LYS A 193 12.26 20.80 18.68
#